data_AF-A0A523VWE2-F1
#
_entry.id   AF-A0A523VWE2-F1
#
_cell.length_a   1.000
_cell.length_b   1.000
_cell.length_c   1.000
_cell.angle_alpha   90.00
_cell.angle_beta   90.00
_cell.angle_gamma   90.00
#
_symmetry.space_group_name_H-M   'P 1'
#
loop_
_entity.id
_entity.type
_entity.pdbx_description
1 polymer ?
#
loop_
_entity_poly.entity_id
_entity_poly.type
_entity_poly.pdbx_seq_one_letter_code
_entity_poly.pdbx_strand_id
1 'polypeptide(L)' 'MSQTPNNIEKIKNISSRNCKVLENIIKKLKPIIGGKREIMYSDIINLIIREGFIEEEYKQLIIWCNYKIRLGKTYVEFE' A
#
# COMPACT_ATOMS: atom_id res chain seq x y z
N MET A 1 -4.53 23.54 -7.40
CA MET A 1 -4.51 22.62 -6.24
C MET A 1 -3.06 22.29 -5.92
N SER A 2 -2.46 22.99 -4.97
CA SER A 2 -1.07 22.80 -4.55
C SER A 2 -1.00 21.66 -3.53
N GLN A 3 -0.74 20.44 -3.97
CA GLN A 3 -0.34 19.37 -3.05
C GLN A 3 1.03 19.76 -2.49
N THR A 4 1.06 20.06 -1.19
CA THR A 4 2.20 20.55 -0.45
C THR A 4 3.39 19.57 -0.58
N PRO A 5 4.63 20.04 -0.81
CA PRO A 5 5.83 19.20 -0.95
C PRO A 5 5.99 18.15 0.16
N ASN A 6 5.52 18.52 1.36
CA ASN A 6 5.55 17.70 2.58
C ASN A 6 4.78 16.38 2.48
N ASN A 7 3.70 16.32 1.70
CA ASN A 7 2.91 15.09 1.54
C ASN A 7 3.59 14.10 0.59
N ILE A 8 4.30 14.60 -0.42
CA ILE A 8 5.02 13.77 -1.39
C ILE A 8 6.22 13.08 -0.72
N GLU A 9 6.96 13.80 0.13
CA GLU A 9 8.05 13.19 0.92
C GLU A 9 7.54 12.14 1.89
N LYS A 10 6.42 12.38 2.59
CA LYS A 10 5.78 11.37 3.45
C LYS A 10 5.37 10.12 2.67
N ILE A 11 4.79 10.29 1.48
CA ILE A 11 4.42 9.17 0.60
C ILE A 11 5.68 8.40 0.17
N LYS A 12 6.74 9.09 -0.27
CA LYS A 12 8.01 8.45 -0.67
C LYS A 12 8.64 7.65 0.47
N ASN A 13 8.51 8.13 1.70
CA ASN A 13 9.11 7.57 2.90
C ASN A 13 8.22 6.57 3.66
N ILE A 14 7.07 6.13 3.11
CA ILE A 14 6.38 4.94 3.64
C ILE A 14 7.29 3.74 3.38
N SER A 15 8.11 3.43 4.39
CA SER A 15 8.85 2.18 4.49
C SER A 15 7.86 1.06 4.78
N SER A 16 7.93 -0.02 4.01
CA SER A 16 7.11 -1.21 4.24
C SER A 16 7.33 -1.83 5.61
N ARG A 17 8.48 -1.56 6.24
CA ARG A 17 8.93 -2.08 7.53
C ARG A 17 8.37 -1.35 8.75
N ASN A 18 7.90 -0.10 8.60
CA ASN A 18 7.41 0.72 9.72
C ASN A 18 5.93 1.12 9.61
N CYS A 19 5.23 0.63 8.57
CA CYS A 19 3.81 0.90 8.38
C CYS A 19 2.97 -0.25 8.98
N LYS A 20 2.52 -0.10 10.23
CA LYS A 20 1.64 -1.08 10.91
C LYS A 20 0.38 -1.42 10.10
N VAL A 21 -0.17 -0.43 9.38
CA VAL A 21 -1.35 -0.61 8.51
C VAL A 21 -1.04 -1.57 7.37
N LEU A 22 0.10 -1.38 6.69
CA LEU A 22 0.53 -2.26 5.62
C LEU A 22 0.79 -3.68 6.13
N GLU A 23 1.43 -3.83 7.29
CA GLU A 23 1.63 -5.16 7.91
C GLU A 23 0.30 -5.88 8.17
N ASN A 24 -0.69 -5.16 8.70
CA ASN A 24 -2.01 -5.71 8.95
C ASN A 24 -2.71 -6.15 7.67
N ILE A 25 -2.61 -5.35 6.59
CA ILE A 25 -3.15 -5.73 5.29
C ILE A 25 -2.44 -6.95 4.72
N ILE A 26 -1.12 -7.01 4.82
CA ILE A 26 -0.34 -8.15 4.34
C ILE A 26 -0.72 -9.43 5.09
N LYS A 27 -0.92 -9.35 6.42
CA LYS A 27 -1.41 -10.48 7.22
C LYS A 27 -2.78 -10.97 6.73
N LYS A 28 -3.67 -10.08 6.31
CA LYS A 28 -4.97 -10.43 5.70
C LYS A 28 -4.82 -11.02 4.29
N LEU A 29 -3.89 -10.53 3.48
CA LEU A 29 -3.68 -10.98 2.10
C LEU A 29 -2.95 -12.32 1.99
N LYS A 30 -2.00 -12.61 2.88
CA LYS A 30 -1.23 -13.87 2.89
C LYS A 30 -2.10 -15.13 2.78
N PRO A 31 -3.13 -15.34 3.64
CA PRO A 31 -3.99 -16.52 3.52
C PRO A 31 -4.87 -16.51 2.27
N ILE A 32 -5.28 -15.33 1.77
CA ILE A 32 -6.11 -15.20 0.56
C ILE A 32 -5.33 -15.64 -0.69
N ILE A 33 -4.07 -15.20 -0.80
CA ILE A 33 -3.20 -15.53 -1.93
C ILE A 33 -2.65 -16.96 -1.80
N GLY A 34 -2.53 -17.45 -0.56
CA GLY A 34 -2.11 -18.82 -0.27
C GLY A 34 -0.69 -19.14 -0.78
N GLY A 35 0.19 -18.13 -0.85
CA GLY A 35 1.57 -18.28 -1.31
C GLY A 35 1.75 -18.61 -2.80
N LYS A 36 0.67 -18.62 -3.59
CA LYS A 36 0.71 -18.96 -5.02
C LYS A 36 1.47 -17.94 -5.87
N ARG A 37 1.54 -16.70 -5.38
CA ARG A 37 2.25 -15.57 -5.99
C ARG A 37 2.63 -14.55 -4.95
N GLU A 38 3.50 -13.62 -5.33
CA GLU A 38 3.83 -12.44 -4.53
C GLU A 38 2.62 -11.50 -4.39
N ILE A 39 2.64 -10.71 -3.32
CA ILE A 39 1.62 -9.70 -3.05
C ILE A 39 1.86 -8.52 -3.99
N MET A 40 0.84 -8.11 -4.73
CA MET A 40 0.88 -6.97 -5.62
C MET A 40 0.35 -5.72 -4.90
N TYR A 41 0.81 -4.54 -5.33
CA TYR A 41 0.25 -3.28 -4.82
C TYR A 41 -1.25 -3.15 -5.11
N SER A 42 -1.74 -3.75 -6.21
CA SER A 42 -3.16 -3.81 -6.54
C SER A 42 -3.97 -4.65 -5.54
N ASP A 43 -3.40 -5.71 -4.94
CA ASP A 43 -4.09 -6.52 -3.93
C ASP A 43 -4.37 -5.71 -2.67
N ILE A 44 -3.43 -4.86 -2.28
CA ILE A 44 -3.57 -3.95 -1.13
C ILE A 44 -4.72 -2.98 -1.40
N ILE A 45 -4.70 -2.30 -2.56
CA ILE A 45 -5.75 -1.36 -2.95
C ILE A 45 -7.11 -2.05 -2.96
N ASN A 46 -7.19 -3.23 -3.57
CA ASN A 46 -8.43 -4.00 -3.67
C ASN A 46 -8.95 -4.41 -2.30
N LEU A 47 -8.09 -4.84 -1.37
CA LEU A 47 -8.50 -5.15 -0.02
C LEU A 47 -9.05 -3.92 0.69
N ILE A 48 -8.35 -2.78 0.63
CA ILE A 48 -8.78 -1.54 1.29
C ILE A 48 -10.17 -1.13 0.81
N ILE A 49 -10.38 -1.13 -0.51
CA ILE A 49 -11.67 -0.76 -1.11
C ILE A 49 -12.76 -1.76 -0.70
N ARG A 50 -12.48 -3.07 -0.76
CA ARG A 50 -13.46 -4.12 -0.45
C ARG A 50 -13.91 -4.08 1.01
N GLU A 51 -13.00 -3.80 1.93
CA GLU A 51 -13.29 -3.74 3.37
C GLU A 51 -13.85 -2.36 3.79
N GLY A 52 -13.85 -1.38 2.89
CA GLY A 52 -14.39 -0.05 3.15
C GLY A 52 -13.58 0.78 4.15
N PHE A 53 -12.25 0.60 4.22
CA PHE A 53 -11.42 1.43 5.10
C PHE A 53 -11.30 2.86 4.54
N ILE A 54 -11.72 3.85 5.33
CA ILE A 54 -11.85 5.25 4.90
C ILE A 54 -10.94 6.21 5.67
N GLU A 55 -10.20 5.70 6.66
CA GLU A 55 -9.28 6.46 7.48
C GLU A 55 -8.10 6.97 6.63
N GLU A 56 -7.54 8.11 7.03
CA GLU A 56 -6.53 8.83 6.27
C GLU A 56 -5.27 7.98 6.00
N GLU A 57 -4.91 7.09 6.93
CA GLU A 57 -3.80 6.16 6.77
C GLU A 57 -3.99 5.17 5.62
N TYR A 58 -5.21 4.66 5.40
CA TYR A 58 -5.51 3.77 4.28
C TYR A 58 -5.55 4.53 2.95
N LYS A 59 -6.03 5.78 2.95
CA LYS A 59 -5.96 6.66 1.77
C LYS A 59 -4.52 6.93 1.36
N GLN A 60 -3.65 7.24 2.32
CA GLN A 60 -2.22 7.43 2.07
C GLN A 60 -1.57 6.14 1.57
N LEU A 61 -1.97 4.98 2.09
CA LEU A 61 -1.49 3.69 1.62
C LEU A 61 -1.91 3.42 0.17
N ILE A 62 -3.16 3.71 -0.21
CA ILE A 62 -3.62 3.63 -1.61
C ILE A 62 -2.79 4.54 -2.52
N ILE A 63 -2.54 5.78 -2.09
CA ILE A 63 -1.75 6.75 -2.87
C ILE A 63 -0.33 6.22 -3.05
N TRP A 64 0.28 5.66 -2.01
CA TRP A 64 1.59 5.05 -2.08
C TRP A 64 1.65 3.83 -3.00
N CYS A 65 0.68 2.92 -2.91
CA CYS A 65 0.57 1.78 -3.81
C CYS A 65 0.48 2.24 -5.28
N ASN A 66 -0.35 3.24 -5.56
CA ASN A 66 -0.46 3.82 -6.90
C ASN A 66 0.85 4.47 -7.37
N TYR A 67 1.55 5.17 -6.47
CA TYR A 67 2.86 5.74 -6.77
C TYR A 67 3.87 4.66 -7.17
N LYS A 68 3.93 3.54 -6.44
CA LYS A 68 4.81 2.41 -6.76
C LYS A 68 4.47 1.76 -8.11
N ILE A 69 3.18 1.56 -8.39
CA ILE A 69 2.70 1.06 -9.69
C ILE A 69 3.12 1.99 -10.83
N ARG A 70 3.01 3.31 -10.65
CA ARG A 70 3.44 4.30 -11.67
C ARG A 70 4.95 4.29 -11.93
N LEU A 71 5.75 3.84 -10.97
CA LEU A 71 7.20 3.63 -11.15
C LEU A 71 7.52 2.28 -11.82
N GLY A 72 6.51 1.51 -12.26
CA GLY A 72 6.69 0.18 -12.83
C GLY A 72 6.90 -0.93 -11.80
N LYS A 73 6.74 -0.64 -10.50
CA LYS A 73 6.81 -1.66 -9.44
C LYS A 73 5.45 -2.32 -9.25
N THR A 74 5.40 -3.63 -9.47
CA THR A 74 4.16 -4.42 -9.41
C THR A 74 3.97 -5.11 -8.07
N TYR A 75 5.06 -5.64 -7.51
CA TYR A 75 5.06 -6.42 -6.29
C TYR A 75 5.54 -5.61 -5.09
N VAL A 76 5.01 -5.95 -3.93
CA VAL A 76 5.39 -5.31 -2.66
C VAL A 76 6.77 -5.81 -2.26
N GLU A 77 7.79 -4.96 -2.43
CA GLU A 77 9.15 -5.25 -1.96
C GLU A 77 9.26 -5.13 -0.43
N PHE A 78 9.85 -6.15 0.19
CA PHE A 78 10.19 -6.17 1.61
C PHE A 78 11.71 -5.94 1.73
N GLU A 79 12.14 -4.71 1.99
CA GLU A 79 13.52 -4.37 2.38
C GLU A 79 13.59 -4.00 3.87
#